data_AF-A0A932FDY5-F1
#
_entry.id   AF-A0A932FDY5-F1
#
_cell.length_a   1.000
_cell.length_b   1.000
_cell.length_c   1.000
_cell.angle_alpha   90.00
_cell.angle_beta   90.00
_cell.angle_gamma   90.00
#
_symmetry.space_group_name_H-M   'P 1'
#
loop_
_entity.id
_entity.type
_entity.pdbx_description
1 polymer ?
#
loop_
_entity_poly.entity_id
_entity_poly.type
_entity_poly.pdbx_seq_one_letter_code
_entity_poly.pdbx_strand_id
1 'polypeptide(L)' 'MANTGGSGVTVRAEPGSQAAAMLTLRDGTRLNLTGQEQTVAARLWREVEVPDRGQTGWVSSEYLTLQP' A
#
# COMPACT_ATOMS: atom_id res chain seq x y z
N MET A 1 23.49 -8.17 -9.15
CA MET A 1 23.45 -7.54 -7.82
C MET A 1 22.00 -7.50 -7.38
N ALA A 2 21.65 -8.28 -6.36
CA ALA A 2 20.33 -8.22 -5.74
C ALA A 2 20.25 -6.90 -4.95
N ASN A 3 19.39 -5.99 -5.39
CA ASN A 3 18.98 -4.87 -4.56
C ASN A 3 17.56 -5.18 -4.08
N THR A 4 17.42 -5.79 -2.91
CA THR A 4 16.19 -5.72 -2.10
C THR A 4 16.07 -4.33 -1.45
N GLY A 5 16.43 -3.27 -2.19
CA GLY A 5 16.86 -2.01 -1.62
C GLY A 5 15.67 -1.20 -1.11
N GLY A 6 15.37 -1.26 0.19
CA GLY A 6 14.47 -0.33 0.89
C GLY A 6 13.23 0.05 0.09
N SER A 7 12.54 -0.97 -0.44
CA SER A 7 11.56 -0.82 -1.51
C SER A 7 10.23 -0.43 -0.91
N GLY A 8 10.18 0.83 -0.50
CA GLY A 8 9.00 1.46 0.04
C GLY A 8 7.71 1.08 -0.71
N VAL A 9 6.62 0.95 0.04
CA VAL A 9 5.35 0.52 -0.51
C VAL A 9 4.69 1.63 -1.34
N THR A 10 4.22 1.29 -2.53
CA THR A 10 3.50 2.24 -3.38
C THR A 10 2.01 2.23 -3.05
N VAL A 11 1.51 3.36 -2.58
CA VAL A 11 0.08 3.66 -2.47
C VAL A 11 -0.44 4.05 -3.85
N ARG A 12 -1.51 3.41 -4.28
CA ARG A 12 -2.15 3.62 -5.58
C ARG A 12 -3.53 4.24 -5.42
N ALA A 13 -3.99 4.95 -6.45
CA ALA A 13 -5.32 5.57 -6.43
C ALA A 13 -6.45 4.53 -6.42
N GLU A 14 -6.20 3.39 -7.06
CA GLU A 14 -7.14 2.28 -7.19
C GLU A 14 -6.45 0.96 -6.87
N PRO A 15 -7.19 -0.08 -6.49
CA PRO A 15 -6.63 -1.40 -6.26
C PRO A 15 -6.23 -2.03 -7.59
N GLY A 16 -4.94 -2.33 -7.75
CA GLY A 16 -4.42 -3.02 -8.94
C GLY A 16 -2.98 -2.67 -9.27
N SER A 17 -2.26 -3.62 -9.87
CA SER A 17 -0.87 -3.41 -10.31
C SER A 17 -0.76 -2.41 -11.47
N GLN A 18 -1.83 -2.25 -12.23
CA GLN A 18 -1.94 -1.32 -13.37
C GLN A 18 -2.43 0.08 -12.94
N ALA A 19 -2.91 0.24 -11.70
CA ALA A 19 -3.45 1.51 -11.23
C ALA A 19 -2.35 2.58 -11.04
N ALA A 20 -2.70 3.85 -11.18
CA ALA A 20 -1.74 4.95 -11.03
C ALA A 20 -1.14 4.97 -9.61
N ALA A 21 0.19 5.05 -9.52
CA ALA A 21 0.91 5.24 -8.28
C ALA A 21 0.73 6.68 -7.78
N MET A 22 0.14 6.86 -6.60
CA MET A 22 -0.03 8.17 -5.99
C MET A 22 1.18 8.56 -5.15
N LEU A 23 1.68 7.61 -4.36
CA LEU A 23 2.71 7.87 -3.37
C LEU A 23 3.58 6.65 -3.18
N THR A 24 4.88 6.86 -2.98
CA THR A 24 5.78 5.80 -2.51
C THR A 24 6.16 6.13 -1.08
N LEU A 25 5.87 5.20 -0.17
CA LEU A 25 6.14 5.32 1.25
C LEU A 25 7.36 4.51 1.60
N ARG A 26 8.30 5.08 2.35
CA ARG A 26 9.45 4.31 2.87
C ARG A 26 9.00 3.14 3.74
N ASP A 27 9.84 2.11 3.82
CA ASP A 27 9.62 0.98 4.72
C ASP A 27 9.47 1.47 6.17
N GLY A 28 8.58 0.82 6.94
CA GLY A 28 8.30 1.21 8.32
C GLY A 28 7.44 2.47 8.47
N THR A 29 6.90 3.04 7.38
CA THR A 29 5.84 4.05 7.48
C THR A 29 4.61 3.42 8.11
N ARG A 30 4.12 4.00 9.21
CA ARG A 30 2.85 3.61 9.82
C ARG A 30 1.69 4.14 9.00
N LEU A 31 0.75 3.26 8.71
CA LEU A 31 -0.47 3.54 7.96
C LEU A 31 -1.67 3.08 8.76
N ASN A 32 -2.76 3.80 8.63
CA ASN A 32 -4.03 3.40 9.22
C ASN A 32 -4.79 2.57 8.19
N LEU A 33 -5.20 1.36 8.52
CA LEU A 33 -6.12 0.62 7.67
C LEU A 33 -7.52 1.23 7.83
N THR A 34 -8.15 1.58 6.71
CA THR A 34 -9.55 2.04 6.75
C THR A 34 -10.53 0.89 6.98
N GLY A 35 -10.05 -0.35 6.81
CA GLY A 35 -10.85 -1.57 6.84
C GLY A 35 -11.42 -1.97 5.48
N GLN A 36 -11.23 -1.15 4.44
CA GLN A 36 -11.63 -1.53 3.09
C GLN A 36 -10.61 -2.49 2.46
N GLU A 37 -11.12 -3.53 1.85
CA GLU A 37 -10.33 -4.57 1.19
C GLU A 37 -10.96 -4.90 -0.16
N GLN A 38 -10.14 -5.04 -1.20
CA GLN A 38 -10.61 -5.37 -2.53
C GLN A 38 -9.66 -6.36 -3.18
N THR A 39 -10.21 -7.41 -3.78
CA THR A 39 -9.41 -8.38 -4.54
C THR A 39 -9.47 -8.03 -6.02
N VAL A 40 -8.32 -7.75 -6.62
CA VAL A 40 -8.18 -7.41 -8.05
C VAL A 40 -7.09 -8.28 -8.66
N ALA A 41 -7.39 -8.94 -9.79
CA ALA A 41 -6.46 -9.85 -10.47
C ALA A 41 -5.85 -10.89 -9.52
N ALA A 42 -6.67 -11.50 -8.66
CA ALA A 42 -6.27 -12.48 -7.65
C ALA A 42 -5.27 -11.98 -6.58
N ARG A 43 -5.07 -10.66 -6.46
CA ARG A 43 -4.33 -10.05 -5.34
C ARG A 43 -5.29 -9.27 -4.45
N LEU A 44 -5.09 -9.41 -3.13
CA LEU A 44 -5.79 -8.61 -2.15
C LEU A 44 -5.10 -7.25 -2.01
N TRP A 45 -5.91 -6.21 -2.06
CA TRP A 45 -5.56 -4.82 -1.84
C TRP A 45 -6.31 -4.33 -0.62
N ARG A 46 -5.63 -3.57 0.23
CA ARG A 46 -6.22 -2.93 1.39
C ARG A 46 -6.09 -1.43 1.21
N GLU A 47 -7.16 -0.72 1.50
CA GLU A 47 -7.09 0.73 1.56
C GLU A 47 -6.44 1.15 2.88
N VAL A 48 -5.49 2.06 2.74
CA VAL A 48 -4.72 2.65 3.82
C VAL A 48 -4.89 4.16 3.77
N GLU A 49 -5.04 4.76 4.93
CA GLU A 49 -4.94 6.19 5.14
C GLU A 49 -3.50 6.53 5.54
N VAL A 50 -2.95 7.54 4.86
CA VAL A 50 -1.65 8.13 5.18
C VAL A 50 -1.90 9.32 6.11
N PRO A 51 -1.76 9.17 7.45
CA PRO A 51 -2.15 10.20 8.41
C PRO A 51 -1.36 11.50 8.22
N ASP A 52 -0.12 11.41 7.77
CA ASP A 52 0.75 12.56 7.47
C ASP A 52 0.20 13.45 6.33
N ARG A 53 -0.62 12.89 5.44
CA ARG A 53 -1.19 13.58 4.28
C ARG A 53 -2.72 13.69 4.29
N GLY A 54 -3.41 12.99 5.20
CA GLY A 54 -4.87 12.89 5.22
C GLY A 54 -5.46 12.31 3.93
N GLN A 55 -4.69 11.49 3.21
CA GLN A 55 -5.10 10.89 1.93
C GLN A 55 -5.21 9.37 2.09
N THR A 56 -6.23 8.79 1.47
CA THR A 56 -6.37 7.34 1.36
C THR A 56 -5.83 6.84 0.03
N GLY A 57 -5.48 5.56 -0.01
CA GLY A 57 -5.18 4.87 -1.24
C GLY A 57 -4.95 3.38 -1.00
N TRP A 58 -4.64 2.67 -2.07
CA TRP A 58 -4.62 1.21 -2.09
C TRP A 58 -3.22 0.65 -2.09
N VAL A 59 -3.00 -0.32 -1.23
CA VAL A 59 -1.75 -1.05 -1.12
C VAL A 59 -2.02 -2.55 -1.15
N SER A 60 -1.20 -3.31 -1.86
CA SER A 60 -1.34 -4.77 -1.86
C SER A 60 -1.02 -5.33 -0.48
N SER A 61 -1.87 -6.24 0.00
CA SER A 61 -1.70 -6.89 1.30
C SER A 61 -0.37 -7.64 1.44
N GLU A 62 0.24 -8.04 0.32
CA GLU A 62 1.55 -8.70 0.31
C GLU A 62 2.69 -7.80 0.80
N TYR A 63 2.50 -6.48 0.74
CA TYR A 63 3.45 -5.49 1.26
C TYR A 63 3.02 -4.89 2.61
N LEU A 64 1.87 -5.33 3.15
CA LEU A 64 1.37 -4.86 4.44
C LEU A 64 1.66 -5.92 5.49
N THR A 65 2.48 -5.56 6.48
CA THR A 65 2.62 -6.35 7.70
C THR A 65 1.68 -5.77 8.75
N LEU A 66 0.66 -6.54 9.13
CA LEU A 66 -0.17 -6.21 10.28
C LEU A 66 0.70 -6.30 11.53
N GLN A 67 0.85 -5.19 12.25
CA GLN A 67 1.45 -5.24 13.57
C GLN A 67 0.39 -5.80 14.55
N PRO A 68 0.72 -6.85 15.33
CA PRO A 68 -0.18 -7.42 16.32
C PRO A 68 -0.45 -6.48 17.49
#